data_AF-A0A8H5FSW7-F1
#
_entry.id   AF-A0A8H5FSW7-F1
#
_cell.length_a   1.000
_cell.length_b   1.000
_cell.length_c   1.000
_cell.angle_alpha   90.00
_cell.angle_beta   90.00
_cell.angle_gamma   90.00
#
_symmetry.space_group_name_H-M   'P 1'
#
loop_
_entity.id
_entity.type
_entity.pdbx_description
1 polymer ?
#
loop_
_entity_poly.entity_id
_entity_poly.type
_entity_poly.pdbx_seq_one_letter_code
_entity_poly.pdbx_strand_id
1 'polypeptide(L)'
;MVITRSKVQKIYMVDSNLLHSHQPDIPNAPDGNTLRTLSAKQIFKMHQLSQWSLTNNGYQLQLQTLDTSAWTQSAKRNLNKISEYLKKLKISHLLHGSTDLLLSRTDCQLQAERQIRLLAGVSSLKPSPSSNDNFTWASDGSMIPVSAGLFDQKSILSAITGPRTLVLKVTNMSASITHGELLGLVLGSLLSKSLTQTMTSTLHSDALYCIQTLENCKMDVNQLFKLRHMNGRSYYRWILDINNRNDISIKHVKAHTEQQDAPSILNFEADYYASKSQCHHYAIPAAPVPTFFMNPFTMYSNSLGWIESSSREYTE
;
A
#
# COMPACT_ATOMS: atom_id res chain seq x y z
N MET A 1 17.20 13.08 0.65
CA MET A 1 16.16 13.35 1.65
C MET A 1 16.05 12.14 2.58
N VAL A 2 16.53 12.24 3.82
CA VAL A 2 16.50 11.13 4.79
C VAL A 2 15.32 11.36 5.72
N ILE A 3 14.27 10.54 5.60
CA ILE A 3 13.11 10.56 6.51
C ILE A 3 13.38 9.52 7.59
N THR A 4 13.73 9.96 8.80
CA THR A 4 13.80 9.09 9.98
C THR A 4 12.42 8.97 10.63
N ARG A 5 12.01 7.72 10.89
CA ARG A 5 10.61 7.30 11.16
C ARG A 5 10.32 6.87 12.61
N SER A 6 11.12 7.30 13.61
CA SER A 6 10.76 7.07 15.01
C SER A 6 10.14 8.34 15.62
N LYS A 7 8.85 8.25 15.95
CA LYS A 7 7.93 9.30 16.48
C LYS A 7 7.21 10.12 15.41
N VAL A 8 6.06 9.62 14.95
CA VAL A 8 5.01 10.43 14.27
C VAL A 8 4.28 11.33 15.28
N GLN A 9 5.03 12.10 16.07
CA GLN A 9 4.42 13.08 16.98
C GLN A 9 4.96 14.50 16.84
N LYS A 10 5.97 14.75 16.00
CA LYS A 10 6.48 16.10 15.81
C LYS A 10 6.99 16.28 14.38
N ILE A 11 6.12 16.81 13.51
CA ILE A 11 6.59 17.51 12.31
C ILE A 11 7.19 18.82 12.84
N TYR A 12 8.48 18.78 13.15
CA TYR A 12 9.25 19.99 13.36
C TYR A 12 9.37 20.69 12.01
N MET A 13 9.20 22.01 11.95
CA MET A 13 9.76 22.71 10.80
C MET A 13 11.26 22.45 10.82
N VAL A 14 11.70 21.73 9.80
CA VAL A 14 13.02 21.95 9.23
C VAL A 14 12.96 23.35 8.64
N ASP A 15 13.75 24.24 9.23
CA ASP A 15 14.21 25.55 8.74
C ASP A 15 13.24 26.46 7.96
N SER A 16 13.27 27.77 8.26
CA SER A 16 12.57 28.82 7.49
C SER A 16 12.90 28.83 5.98
N ASN A 17 13.90 28.05 5.55
CA ASN A 17 14.35 27.89 4.16
C ASN A 17 13.49 26.93 3.31
N LEU A 18 12.64 26.08 3.91
CA LEU A 18 11.74 25.18 3.15
C LEU A 18 10.53 25.91 2.53
N LEU A 19 10.18 27.09 3.03
CA LEU A 19 9.20 27.97 2.37
C LEU A 19 9.77 28.69 1.13
N HIS A 20 11.08 28.57 0.87
CA HIS A 20 11.76 29.22 -0.25
C HIS A 20 12.25 28.26 -1.34
N SER A 21 12.27 26.95 -1.10
CA SER A 21 12.77 25.97 -2.07
C SER A 21 11.63 25.17 -2.70
N HIS A 22 11.28 25.54 -3.94
CA HIS A 22 10.35 24.86 -4.84
C HIS A 22 8.94 24.59 -4.28
N GLN A 23 8.08 25.60 -4.32
CA GLN A 23 6.63 25.37 -4.33
C GLN A 23 6.05 25.76 -5.70
N PRO A 24 5.06 25.02 -6.23
CA PRO A 24 4.14 25.59 -7.21
C PRO A 24 3.49 26.82 -6.56
N ASP A 25 3.47 27.97 -7.25
CA ASP A 25 2.99 29.26 -6.74
C ASP A 25 1.65 29.11 -6.00
N ILE A 26 1.69 29.02 -4.66
CA ILE A 26 0.49 29.14 -3.84
C ILE A 26 0.24 30.65 -3.72
N PRO A 27 -0.82 31.20 -4.35
CA PRO A 27 -1.04 32.64 -4.33
C PRO A 27 -1.24 33.12 -2.90
N ASN A 28 -0.54 34.18 -2.51
CA ASN A 28 -0.60 34.83 -1.20
C ASN A 28 0.09 34.07 -0.04
N ALA A 29 1.25 33.47 -0.29
CA ALA A 29 2.12 33.01 0.79
C ALA A 29 2.48 34.17 1.76
N PRO A 30 2.48 33.96 3.09
CA PRO A 30 2.87 34.98 4.06
C PRO A 30 4.31 35.42 3.82
N ASP A 31 4.54 36.74 3.74
CA ASP A 31 5.89 37.28 3.64
C ASP A 31 6.69 37.09 4.94
N GLY A 32 8.01 37.28 4.87
CA GLY A 32 8.89 37.12 6.03
C GLY A 32 8.53 38.03 7.21
N ASN A 33 7.99 39.21 6.96
CA ASN A 33 7.54 40.13 8.02
C ASN A 33 6.30 39.60 8.74
N THR A 34 5.36 39.00 8.01
CA THR A 34 4.18 38.33 8.54
C THR A 34 4.60 37.17 9.44
N LEU A 35 5.55 36.34 8.97
CA LEU A 35 6.07 35.21 9.75
C LEU A 35 6.84 35.62 11.01
N ARG A 36 7.59 36.73 10.99
CA ARG A 36 8.29 37.26 12.20
C ARG A 36 7.37 37.56 13.37
N THR A 37 6.08 37.79 13.12
CA THR A 37 5.07 37.96 14.18
C THR A 37 4.96 36.73 15.07
N LEU A 38 5.12 35.53 14.51
CA LEU A 38 5.09 34.28 15.27
C LEU A 38 6.26 34.20 16.25
N SER A 39 7.47 34.53 15.79
CA SER A 39 8.67 34.55 16.64
C SER A 39 8.55 35.56 17.78
N ALA A 40 8.02 36.76 17.50
CA ALA A 40 7.75 37.77 18.53
C ALA A 40 6.71 37.32 19.58
N LYS A 41 5.91 36.31 19.27
CA LYS A 41 4.93 35.67 20.16
C LYS A 41 5.38 34.31 20.67
N GLN A 42 6.67 34.00 20.58
CA GLN A 42 7.30 32.76 21.04
C GLN A 42 6.72 31.49 20.40
N ILE A 43 6.21 31.62 19.17
CA ILE A 43 5.73 30.50 18.36
C ILE A 43 6.83 30.18 17.35
N PHE A 44 7.46 29.03 17.53
CA PHE A 44 8.62 28.61 16.76
C PHE A 44 8.39 27.31 15.97
N LYS A 45 7.30 26.58 16.28
CA LYS A 45 7.02 25.26 15.71
C LYS A 45 5.58 25.19 15.19
N MET A 46 5.40 24.54 14.05
CA MET A 46 4.07 24.37 13.41
C MET A 46 3.04 23.70 14.32
N HIS A 47 3.47 22.75 15.16
CA HIS A 47 2.58 22.07 16.09
C HIS A 47 2.00 22.97 17.21
N GLN A 48 2.52 24.20 17.38
CA GLN A 48 1.98 25.21 18.31
C GLN A 48 0.87 26.04 17.65
N LEU A 49 0.77 26.00 16.32
CA LEU A 49 -0.27 26.68 15.53
C LEU A 49 -1.33 25.73 15.01
N SER A 50 -0.94 24.48 14.78
CA SER A 50 -1.73 23.58 13.96
C SER A 50 -1.34 22.12 14.11
N GLN A 51 -2.25 21.22 13.77
CA GLN A 51 -2.00 19.79 13.75
C GLN A 51 -2.60 19.18 12.49
N TRP A 52 -1.86 18.30 11.83
CA TRP A 52 -2.41 17.50 10.76
C TRP A 52 -3.36 16.45 11.33
N SER A 53 -4.55 16.37 10.74
CA SER A 53 -5.59 15.41 11.08
C SER A 53 -6.00 14.66 9.82
N LEU A 54 -6.24 13.35 9.94
CA LEU A 54 -6.77 12.57 8.84
C LEU A 54 -8.29 12.75 8.79
N THR A 55 -8.81 13.18 7.65
CA THR A 55 -10.25 13.32 7.38
C THR A 55 -10.65 12.41 6.22
N ASN A 56 -11.95 12.33 5.92
CA ASN A 56 -12.45 11.61 4.74
C ASN A 56 -11.85 12.15 3.42
N ASN A 57 -11.41 13.41 3.41
CA ASN A 57 -10.81 14.07 2.25
C ASN A 57 -9.27 14.09 2.32
N GLY A 58 -8.67 13.22 3.14
CA GLY A 58 -7.23 13.15 3.37
C GLY A 58 -6.75 14.02 4.53
N TYR A 59 -5.45 14.30 4.55
CA TYR A 59 -4.84 15.10 5.60
C TYR A 59 -5.24 16.57 5.49
N GLN A 60 -5.84 17.09 6.56
CA GLN A 60 -6.17 18.50 6.71
C GLN A 60 -5.48 19.08 7.93
N LEU A 61 -5.00 20.31 7.78
CA LEU A 61 -4.34 21.03 8.85
C LEU A 61 -5.40 21.72 9.71
N GLN A 62 -5.56 21.27 10.95
CA GLN A 62 -6.44 21.88 11.95
C GLN A 62 -5.66 22.94 12.73
N LEU A 63 -6.17 24.17 12.78
CA LEU A 63 -5.55 25.25 13.54
C LEU A 63 -5.88 25.14 15.02
N GLN A 64 -4.91 25.42 15.87
CA GLN A 64 -5.10 25.53 17.32
C GLN A 64 -5.62 26.92 17.68
N THR A 65 -6.48 26.99 18.68
CA THR A 65 -6.92 28.26 19.25
C THR A 65 -5.80 28.87 20.06
N LEU A 66 -5.36 30.06 19.67
CA LEU A 66 -4.39 30.84 20.44
C LEU A 66 -5.09 31.94 21.23
N ASP A 67 -4.62 32.18 22.47
CA ASP A 67 -5.00 33.39 23.18
C ASP A 67 -4.28 34.60 22.55
N THR A 68 -5.09 35.45 21.91
CA THR A 68 -4.63 36.66 21.24
C THR A 68 -5.07 37.94 21.94
N SER A 69 -5.61 37.84 23.16
CA SER A 69 -6.12 38.99 23.93
C SER A 69 -5.07 40.12 24.03
N ALA A 70 -3.84 39.77 24.41
CA ALA A 70 -2.70 40.69 24.55
C ALA A 70 -1.95 41.00 23.23
N TRP A 71 -2.48 40.62 22.07
CA TRP A 71 -1.81 40.84 20.78
C TRP A 71 -2.22 42.18 20.17
N THR A 72 -1.27 42.86 19.54
CA THR A 72 -1.54 44.09 18.77
C THR A 72 -2.43 43.78 17.56
N GLN A 73 -3.14 44.79 17.05
CA GLN A 73 -4.02 44.61 15.90
C GLN A 73 -3.26 44.12 14.65
N SER A 74 -2.04 44.61 14.44
CA SER A 74 -1.17 44.14 13.35
C SER A 74 -0.79 42.67 13.53
N ALA A 75 -0.47 42.24 14.74
CA ALA A 75 -0.15 40.83 15.02
C ALA A 75 -1.36 39.90 14.77
N LYS A 76 -2.57 40.34 15.15
CA LYS A 76 -3.82 39.62 14.87
C LYS A 76 -4.08 39.50 13.36
N ARG A 77 -3.89 40.58 12.60
CA ARG A 77 -4.00 40.56 11.12
C ARG A 77 -3.00 39.59 10.49
N ASN A 78 -1.75 39.60 10.95
CA ASN A 78 -0.72 38.69 10.46
C ASN A 78 -1.05 37.22 10.78
N LEU A 79 -1.54 36.94 12.00
CA LEU A 79 -2.00 35.60 12.36
C LEU A 79 -3.15 35.15 11.46
N ASN A 80 -4.13 36.01 11.16
CA ASN A 80 -5.22 35.68 10.25
C ASN A 80 -4.72 35.33 8.84
N LYS A 81 -3.75 36.09 8.31
CA LYS A 81 -3.12 35.77 7.01
C LYS A 81 -2.43 34.41 7.04
N ILE A 82 -1.67 34.12 8.09
CA ILE A 82 -1.00 32.83 8.27
C ILE A 82 -2.03 31.70 8.36
N SER A 83 -3.07 31.87 9.17
CA SER A 83 -4.16 30.90 9.34
C SER A 83 -4.88 30.61 8.02
N GLU A 84 -5.21 31.63 7.23
CA GLU A 84 -5.84 31.46 5.91
C GLU A 84 -4.92 30.74 4.92
N TYR A 85 -3.62 31.01 4.95
CA TYR A 85 -2.65 30.28 4.16
C TYR A 85 -2.55 28.81 4.59
N LEU A 86 -2.44 28.55 5.89
CA LEU A 86 -2.34 27.22 6.48
C LEU A 86 -3.57 26.35 6.17
N LYS A 87 -4.78 26.93 6.14
CA LYS A 87 -6.01 26.22 5.72
C LYS A 87 -5.96 25.74 4.26
N LYS A 88 -5.21 26.42 3.39
CA LYS A 88 -5.05 26.07 1.97
C LYS A 88 -3.89 25.13 1.72
N LEU A 89 -3.03 24.94 2.72
CA LEU A 89 -1.87 24.06 2.61
C LEU A 89 -2.34 22.61 2.52
N LYS A 90 -2.03 21.96 1.40
CA LYS A 90 -2.21 20.51 1.25
C LYS A 90 -0.93 19.82 1.65
N ILE A 91 -1.05 18.63 2.23
CA ILE A 91 0.10 17.85 2.66
C ILE A 91 1.03 17.49 1.48
N SER A 92 0.46 17.35 0.27
CA SER A 92 1.19 17.14 -0.98
C SER A 92 2.07 18.32 -1.39
N HIS A 93 1.85 19.52 -0.84
CA HIS A 93 2.74 20.67 -1.06
C HIS A 93 4.02 20.58 -0.23
N LEU A 94 4.06 19.73 0.80
CA LEU A 94 5.20 19.55 1.69
C LEU A 94 5.99 18.28 1.39
N LEU A 95 5.46 17.42 0.53
CA LEU A 95 5.99 16.07 0.32
C LEU A 95 5.98 15.73 -1.15
N HIS A 96 7.11 15.20 -1.59
CA HIS A 96 7.23 14.54 -2.87
C HIS A 96 6.99 13.04 -2.65
N GLY A 97 5.93 12.49 -3.25
CA GLY A 97 5.59 11.05 -3.17
C GLY A 97 4.17 10.79 -2.68
N SER A 98 3.84 9.51 -2.45
CA SER A 98 2.51 9.11 -1.95
C SER A 98 2.27 9.63 -0.53
N THR A 99 1.08 10.20 -0.31
CA THR A 99 0.60 10.64 1.00
C THR A 99 0.43 9.47 1.99
N ASP A 100 0.31 8.24 1.49
CA ASP A 100 0.19 7.04 2.32
C ASP A 100 1.44 6.82 3.17
N LEU A 101 2.59 7.37 2.77
CA LEU A 101 3.83 7.29 3.55
C LEU A 101 3.78 8.07 4.87
N LEU A 102 2.75 8.89 5.08
CA LEU A 102 2.51 9.64 6.31
C LEU A 102 1.63 8.89 7.30
N LEU A 103 0.87 7.92 6.82
CA LEU A 103 0.06 7.08 7.67
C LEU A 103 0.97 6.18 8.49
N SER A 104 0.49 5.78 9.68
CA SER A 104 1.17 4.72 10.40
C SER A 104 1.12 3.42 9.58
N ARG A 105 2.10 2.53 9.77
CA ARG A 105 2.09 1.23 9.07
C ARG A 105 0.78 0.47 9.29
N THR A 106 0.25 0.53 10.51
CA THR A 106 -1.04 -0.07 10.87
C THR A 106 -2.19 0.57 10.09
N ASP A 107 -2.24 1.89 9.98
CA ASP A 107 -3.31 2.58 9.22
C ASP A 107 -3.22 2.26 7.73
N CYS A 108 -2.02 2.26 7.14
CA CYS A 108 -1.82 1.85 5.74
C CYS A 108 -2.33 0.42 5.51
N GLN A 109 -1.99 -0.49 6.42
CA GLN A 109 -2.42 -1.88 6.34
C GLN A 109 -3.95 -1.98 6.40
N LEU A 110 -4.59 -1.35 7.39
CA LEU A 110 -6.04 -1.37 7.55
C LEU A 110 -6.76 -0.79 6.32
N GLN A 111 -6.25 0.30 5.75
CA GLN A 111 -6.79 0.90 4.54
C GLN A 111 -6.64 -0.04 3.33
N ALA A 112 -5.45 -0.62 3.13
CA ALA A 112 -5.18 -1.56 2.05
C ALA A 112 -6.10 -2.79 2.11
N GLU A 113 -6.21 -3.41 3.29
CA GLU A 113 -7.10 -4.57 3.47
C GLU A 113 -8.58 -4.20 3.30
N ARG A 114 -9.01 -3.02 3.78
CA ARG A 114 -10.38 -2.53 3.58
C ARG A 114 -10.67 -2.29 2.10
N GLN A 115 -9.74 -1.67 1.37
CA GLN A 115 -9.88 -1.43 -0.06
C GLN A 115 -10.08 -2.74 -0.82
N ILE A 116 -9.25 -3.76 -0.55
CA ILE A 116 -9.39 -5.07 -1.19
C ILE A 116 -10.78 -5.68 -0.94
N ARG A 117 -11.26 -5.65 0.31
CA ARG A 117 -12.59 -6.20 0.67
C ARG A 117 -13.73 -5.44 -0.02
N LEU A 118 -13.61 -4.11 -0.12
CA LEU A 118 -14.60 -3.28 -0.84
C LEU A 118 -14.60 -3.61 -2.34
N LEU A 119 -13.41 -3.71 -2.96
CA LEU A 119 -13.28 -4.08 -4.37
C LEU A 119 -13.85 -5.46 -4.65
N ALA A 120 -13.59 -6.44 -3.79
CA ALA A 120 -14.20 -7.77 -3.90
C ALA A 120 -15.73 -7.73 -3.77
N GLY A 121 -16.28 -6.78 -2.98
CA GLY A 121 -17.72 -6.61 -2.80
C GLY A 121 -18.45 -5.94 -3.97
N VAL A 122 -17.74 -5.16 -4.77
CA VAL A 122 -18.29 -4.45 -5.96
C VAL A 122 -17.82 -5.02 -7.29
N SER A 123 -17.01 -6.09 -7.25
CA SER A 123 -16.53 -6.78 -8.44
C SER A 123 -17.70 -7.29 -9.27
N SER A 124 -17.69 -7.01 -10.57
CA SER A 124 -18.67 -7.53 -11.53
C SER A 124 -18.35 -8.95 -12.03
N LEU A 125 -17.21 -9.51 -11.62
CA LEU A 125 -16.81 -10.86 -12.00
C LEU A 125 -17.66 -11.88 -11.25
N LYS A 126 -18.06 -12.94 -11.96
CA LYS A 126 -18.92 -13.98 -11.41
C LYS A 126 -18.11 -14.86 -10.45
N PRO A 127 -18.64 -15.17 -9.25
CA PRO A 127 -18.12 -16.23 -8.40
C PRO A 127 -17.98 -17.55 -9.14
N SER A 128 -17.11 -18.42 -8.64
CA SER A 128 -16.94 -19.76 -9.19
C SER A 128 -18.18 -20.63 -8.91
N PRO A 129 -18.73 -21.32 -9.92
CA PRO A 129 -19.76 -22.33 -9.70
C PRO A 129 -19.22 -23.57 -9.00
N SER A 130 -17.90 -23.80 -9.01
CA SER A 130 -17.24 -24.96 -8.41
C SER A 130 -16.90 -24.76 -6.93
N SER A 131 -17.07 -23.54 -6.42
CA SER A 131 -17.09 -23.19 -5.00
C SER A 131 -18.41 -23.67 -4.36
N ASN A 132 -18.59 -24.99 -4.27
CA ASN A 132 -19.75 -25.57 -3.58
C ASN A 132 -19.74 -25.29 -2.07
N ASP A 133 -18.59 -24.91 -1.52
CA ASP A 133 -18.43 -24.43 -0.16
C ASP A 133 -17.98 -22.96 -0.14
N ASN A 134 -18.31 -22.23 0.93
CA ASN A 134 -17.88 -20.84 1.09
C ASN A 134 -16.39 -20.72 1.52
N PHE A 135 -15.62 -21.81 1.39
CA PHE A 135 -14.35 -22.00 2.09
C PHE A 135 -13.18 -22.34 1.16
N THR A 136 -13.45 -22.79 -0.07
CA THR A 136 -12.41 -23.11 -1.04
C THR A 136 -12.19 -21.96 -2.03
N TRP A 137 -10.94 -21.52 -2.14
CA TRP A 137 -10.51 -20.43 -3.00
C TRP A 137 -9.33 -20.88 -3.84
N ALA A 138 -9.11 -20.24 -5.00
CA ALA A 138 -7.87 -20.39 -5.75
C ALA A 138 -7.39 -19.04 -6.30
N SER A 139 -6.07 -18.87 -6.37
CA SER A 139 -5.42 -17.65 -6.87
C SER A 139 -4.34 -17.95 -7.89
N ASP A 140 -4.17 -17.04 -8.83
CA ASP A 140 -3.10 -17.08 -9.81
C ASP A 140 -2.60 -15.67 -10.19
N GLY A 141 -1.36 -15.59 -10.68
CA GLY A 141 -0.73 -14.40 -11.22
C GLY A 141 -0.51 -14.52 -12.74
N SER A 142 -0.66 -13.41 -13.46
CA SER A 142 -0.36 -13.36 -14.89
C SER A 142 0.53 -12.16 -15.20
N MET A 143 1.48 -12.33 -16.12
CA MET A 143 2.39 -11.27 -16.57
C MET A 143 2.53 -11.28 -18.09
N ILE A 144 2.38 -10.10 -18.71
CA ILE A 144 2.62 -9.91 -20.14
C ILE A 144 3.62 -8.75 -20.35
N PRO A 145 4.72 -8.94 -21.11
CA PRO A 145 5.19 -10.23 -21.63
C PRO A 145 5.78 -11.12 -20.52
N VAL A 146 5.72 -12.44 -20.71
CA VAL A 146 6.19 -13.43 -19.70
C VAL A 146 7.69 -13.31 -19.42
N SER A 147 8.47 -12.91 -20.42
CA SER A 147 9.93 -12.73 -20.33
C SER A 147 10.36 -11.30 -19.98
N ALA A 148 9.43 -10.45 -19.54
CA ALA A 148 9.74 -9.06 -19.24
C ALA A 148 10.79 -8.94 -18.13
N GLY A 149 11.88 -8.25 -18.44
CA GLY A 149 12.91 -7.88 -17.49
C GLY A 149 12.47 -6.73 -16.60
N LEU A 150 13.41 -6.26 -15.79
CA LEU A 150 13.13 -5.30 -14.73
C LEU A 150 12.68 -3.93 -15.24
N PHE A 151 13.28 -3.47 -16.34
CA PHE A 151 13.02 -2.16 -16.94
C PHE A 151 11.97 -2.21 -18.07
N ASP A 152 11.51 -3.40 -18.43
CA ASP A 152 10.56 -3.58 -19.53
C ASP A 152 9.15 -3.16 -19.12
N GLN A 153 8.42 -2.60 -20.09
CA GLN A 153 6.97 -2.41 -19.96
C GLN A 153 6.28 -3.76 -19.85
N LYS A 154 5.50 -3.91 -18.78
CA LYS A 154 4.78 -5.13 -18.46
C LYS A 154 3.51 -4.84 -17.69
N SER A 155 2.56 -5.75 -17.84
CA SER A 155 1.31 -5.78 -17.09
C SER A 155 1.33 -7.01 -16.20
N ILE A 156 1.21 -6.81 -14.89
CA ILE A 156 1.14 -7.90 -13.91
C ILE A 156 -0.22 -7.84 -13.24
N LEU A 157 -1.00 -8.90 -13.42
CA LEU A 157 -2.32 -9.06 -12.83
C LEU A 157 -2.30 -10.24 -11.87
N SER A 158 -3.23 -10.20 -10.93
CA SER A 158 -3.50 -11.30 -10.02
C SER A 158 -5.00 -11.50 -9.91
N ALA A 159 -5.42 -12.76 -9.94
CA ALA A 159 -6.79 -13.17 -9.76
C ALA A 159 -6.95 -14.02 -8.50
N ILE A 160 -8.13 -13.90 -7.90
CA ILE A 160 -8.65 -14.81 -6.88
C ILE A 160 -10.06 -15.19 -7.30
N THR A 161 -10.41 -16.47 -7.17
CA THR A 161 -11.75 -17.01 -7.46
C THR A 161 -12.19 -18.00 -6.38
N GLY A 162 -13.48 -18.25 -6.30
CA GLY A 162 -14.15 -19.02 -5.25
C GLY A 162 -15.53 -18.42 -4.98
N PRO A 163 -15.92 -18.21 -3.71
CA PRO A 163 -17.16 -17.52 -3.35
C PRO A 163 -17.28 -16.09 -3.90
N ARG A 164 -16.14 -15.46 -4.21
CA ARG A 164 -16.06 -14.20 -4.96
C ARG A 164 -14.88 -14.24 -5.91
N THR A 165 -14.99 -13.45 -6.97
CA THR A 165 -13.92 -13.33 -7.96
C THR A 165 -13.46 -11.88 -8.06
N LEU A 166 -12.14 -11.68 -7.98
CA LEU A 166 -11.52 -10.36 -8.05
C LEU A 166 -10.22 -10.47 -8.83
N VAL A 167 -9.97 -9.47 -9.68
CA VAL A 167 -8.69 -9.29 -10.37
C VAL A 167 -8.15 -7.92 -10.04
N LEU A 168 -6.89 -7.85 -9.61
CA LEU A 168 -6.19 -6.59 -9.34
C LEU A 168 -4.87 -6.52 -10.11
N LYS A 169 -4.43 -5.30 -10.40
CA LYS A 169 -3.16 -5.01 -11.09
C LYS A 169 -2.06 -4.62 -10.10
N VAL A 170 -0.87 -5.20 -10.25
CA VAL A 170 0.36 -4.71 -9.60
C VAL A 170 0.86 -3.51 -10.39
N THR A 171 1.01 -2.35 -9.74
CA THR A 171 1.35 -1.07 -10.40
C THR A 171 2.85 -0.78 -10.47
N ASN A 172 3.67 -1.66 -9.92
CA ASN A 172 5.09 -1.44 -9.76
C ASN A 172 5.85 -1.95 -10.99
N MET A 173 6.56 -1.06 -11.69
CA MET A 173 7.31 -1.41 -12.90
C MET A 173 8.49 -2.34 -12.61
N SER A 174 9.08 -2.29 -11.41
CA SER A 174 10.10 -3.26 -10.98
C SER A 174 9.53 -4.62 -10.55
N ALA A 175 8.21 -4.80 -10.53
CA ALA A 175 7.62 -6.08 -10.12
C ALA A 175 7.82 -7.17 -11.18
N SER A 176 7.68 -8.41 -10.75
CA SER A 176 7.75 -9.61 -11.59
C SER A 176 6.45 -10.42 -11.44
N ILE A 177 6.31 -11.50 -12.23
CA ILE A 177 5.21 -12.47 -12.09
C ILE A 177 5.01 -12.95 -10.65
N THR A 178 6.12 -13.13 -9.90
CA THR A 178 6.09 -13.48 -8.47
C THR A 178 5.25 -12.52 -7.63
N HIS A 179 5.22 -11.22 -7.96
CA HIS A 179 4.39 -10.26 -7.25
C HIS A 179 2.90 -10.45 -7.56
N GLY A 180 2.56 -10.90 -8.78
CA GLY A 180 1.20 -11.30 -9.16
C GLY A 180 0.75 -12.54 -8.38
N GLU A 181 1.60 -13.57 -8.31
CA GLU A 181 1.34 -14.77 -7.50
C GLU A 181 1.16 -14.43 -6.02
N LEU A 182 2.09 -13.65 -5.44
CA LEU A 182 2.03 -13.25 -4.04
C LEU A 182 0.85 -12.34 -3.73
N LEU A 183 0.48 -11.45 -4.65
CA LEU A 183 -0.75 -10.67 -4.51
C LEU A 183 -1.96 -11.61 -4.47
N GLY A 184 -2.01 -12.65 -5.29
CA GLY A 184 -3.09 -13.63 -5.31
C GLY A 184 -3.25 -14.31 -3.95
N LEU A 185 -2.12 -14.71 -3.35
CA LEU A 185 -2.08 -15.25 -2.01
C LEU A 185 -2.56 -14.24 -0.94
N VAL A 186 -2.17 -12.96 -1.04
CA VAL A 186 -2.71 -11.90 -0.16
C VAL A 186 -4.23 -11.78 -0.31
N LEU A 187 -4.74 -11.74 -1.54
CA LEU A 187 -6.17 -11.61 -1.80
C LEU A 187 -6.94 -12.78 -1.21
N GLY A 188 -6.48 -14.00 -1.47
CA GLY A 188 -7.04 -15.22 -0.90
C GLY A 188 -7.02 -15.18 0.62
N SER A 189 -5.87 -14.93 1.24
CA SER A 189 -5.74 -14.87 2.70
C SER A 189 -6.63 -13.80 3.36
N LEU A 190 -6.93 -12.70 2.66
CA LEU A 190 -7.80 -11.64 3.19
C LEU A 190 -9.29 -11.95 3.02
N LEU A 191 -9.68 -12.55 1.90
CA LEU A 191 -11.07 -12.78 1.52
C LEU A 191 -11.60 -14.12 2.03
N SER A 192 -10.73 -15.11 2.19
CA SER A 192 -11.08 -16.43 2.72
C SER A 192 -11.24 -16.44 4.24
N LYS A 193 -11.29 -15.28 4.90
CA LYS A 193 -11.49 -15.21 6.36
C LYS A 193 -12.85 -15.82 6.73
N SER A 194 -12.82 -16.97 7.41
CA SER A 194 -14.01 -17.64 7.91
C SER A 194 -14.69 -16.80 9.00
N LEU A 195 -16.01 -16.61 8.89
CA LEU A 195 -16.82 -15.97 9.93
C LEU A 195 -17.18 -16.93 11.06
N THR A 196 -17.01 -18.24 10.84
CA THR A 196 -17.39 -19.31 11.77
C THR A 196 -16.14 -20.05 12.23
N GLN A 197 -15.91 -20.10 13.56
CA GLN A 197 -14.74 -20.73 14.19
C GLN A 197 -14.56 -22.23 13.88
N THR A 198 -15.52 -22.88 13.22
CA THR A 198 -15.54 -24.33 13.01
C THR A 198 -14.97 -24.79 11.66
N MET A 199 -14.77 -23.90 10.69
CA MET A 199 -14.32 -24.26 9.34
C MET A 199 -13.13 -23.42 8.91
N THR A 200 -12.00 -24.10 8.64
CA THR A 200 -10.77 -23.52 8.09
C THR A 200 -10.93 -23.37 6.58
N SER A 201 -10.76 -22.16 6.05
CA SER A 201 -10.78 -21.93 4.61
C SER A 201 -9.49 -22.44 3.96
N THR A 202 -9.60 -22.98 2.75
CA THR A 202 -8.46 -23.45 1.98
C THR A 202 -8.24 -22.56 0.76
N LEU A 203 -7.00 -22.12 0.56
CA LEU A 203 -6.56 -21.34 -0.59
C LEU A 203 -5.60 -22.18 -1.44
N HIS A 204 -5.96 -22.41 -2.69
CA HIS A 204 -5.16 -23.14 -3.67
C HIS A 204 -4.38 -22.18 -4.58
N SER A 205 -3.14 -22.53 -4.90
CA SER A 205 -2.34 -21.83 -5.92
C SER A 205 -1.26 -22.76 -6.46
N ASP A 206 -0.86 -22.55 -7.70
CA ASP A 206 0.26 -23.24 -8.35
C ASP A 206 1.62 -22.57 -8.12
N ALA A 207 1.65 -21.47 -7.38
CA ALA A 207 2.85 -20.75 -6.96
C ALA A 207 3.69 -21.53 -5.93
N LEU A 208 4.20 -22.71 -6.30
CA LEU A 208 4.88 -23.67 -5.42
C LEU A 208 6.03 -23.01 -4.65
N TYR A 209 6.85 -22.20 -5.33
CA TYR A 209 7.98 -21.50 -4.72
C TYR A 209 7.51 -20.53 -3.62
N CYS A 210 6.42 -19.80 -3.86
CA CYS A 210 5.83 -18.88 -2.88
C CYS A 210 5.31 -19.63 -1.67
N ILE A 211 4.60 -20.74 -1.87
CA ILE A 211 4.04 -21.56 -0.79
C ILE A 211 5.15 -22.18 0.06
N GLN A 212 6.14 -22.82 -0.56
CA GLN A 212 7.30 -23.39 0.15
C GLN A 212 8.05 -22.33 0.96
N THR A 213 8.22 -21.13 0.41
CA THR A 213 8.86 -20.02 1.13
C THR A 213 8.07 -19.63 2.38
N LEU A 214 6.73 -19.55 2.28
CA LEU A 214 5.85 -19.25 3.41
C LEU A 214 5.92 -20.33 4.49
N GLU A 215 5.89 -21.61 4.10
CA GLU A 215 6.01 -22.74 5.03
C GLU A 215 7.37 -22.72 5.76
N ASN A 216 8.46 -22.52 5.02
CA ASN A 216 9.80 -22.40 5.61
C ASN A 216 9.90 -21.24 6.61
N CYS A 217 9.26 -20.12 6.33
CA CYS A 217 9.21 -18.97 7.24
C CYS A 217 8.42 -19.25 8.53
N LYS A 218 7.46 -20.18 8.51
CA LYS A 218 6.72 -20.61 9.71
C LYS A 218 7.55 -21.55 10.58
N MET A 219 8.42 -22.36 9.97
CA MET A 219 9.19 -23.40 10.65
C MET A 219 10.52 -22.89 11.25
N ASP A 220 11.12 -21.82 10.69
CA ASP A 220 12.46 -21.36 11.06
C ASP A 220 12.57 -19.83 11.14
N VAL A 221 12.93 -19.33 12.34
CA VAL A 221 13.13 -17.90 12.64
C VAL A 221 14.21 -17.27 11.75
N ASN A 222 15.22 -18.03 11.30
CA ASN A 222 16.29 -17.52 10.44
C ASN A 222 15.81 -17.18 9.02
N GLN A 223 14.71 -17.76 8.54
CA GLN A 223 14.20 -17.49 7.20
C GLN A 223 13.59 -16.09 7.08
N LEU A 224 13.10 -15.50 8.19
CA LEU A 224 12.63 -14.12 8.21
C LEU A 224 13.73 -13.11 7.87
N PHE A 225 15.00 -13.44 8.17
CA PHE A 225 16.14 -12.62 7.73
C PHE A 225 16.36 -12.74 6.23
N LYS A 226 16.21 -13.92 5.64
CA LYS A 226 16.34 -14.11 4.18
C LYS A 226 15.27 -13.35 3.40
N LEU A 227 14.04 -13.27 3.92
CA LEU A 227 12.97 -12.45 3.33
C LEU A 227 13.41 -10.99 3.12
N ARG A 228 14.36 -10.44 3.90
CA ARG A 228 14.82 -9.06 3.70
C ARG A 228 15.41 -8.79 2.32
N HIS A 229 15.88 -9.83 1.63
CA HIS A 229 16.58 -9.74 0.36
C HIS A 229 15.80 -10.35 -0.81
N MET A 230 14.63 -10.96 -0.55
CA MET A 230 13.80 -11.58 -1.59
C MET A 230 12.92 -10.55 -2.31
N ASN A 231 12.57 -10.85 -3.56
CA ASN A 231 11.57 -10.13 -4.34
C ASN A 231 10.18 -10.34 -3.74
N GLY A 232 9.32 -9.32 -3.77
CA GLY A 232 7.98 -9.40 -3.16
C GLY A 232 7.98 -9.59 -1.64
N ARG A 233 9.10 -9.30 -0.95
CA ARG A 233 9.26 -9.50 0.51
C ARG A 233 8.18 -8.87 1.38
N SER A 234 7.66 -7.71 1.00
CA SER A 234 6.56 -7.09 1.74
C SER A 234 5.26 -7.88 1.61
N TYR A 235 5.00 -8.51 0.47
CA TYR A 235 3.86 -9.40 0.27
C TYR A 235 3.98 -10.68 1.10
N TYR A 236 5.15 -11.33 1.12
CA TYR A 236 5.38 -12.48 2.02
C TYR A 236 5.08 -12.14 3.48
N ARG A 237 5.62 -11.01 3.97
CA ARG A 237 5.36 -10.53 5.33
C ARG A 237 3.88 -10.23 5.58
N TRP A 238 3.19 -9.69 4.57
CA TRP A 238 1.75 -9.44 4.66
C TRP A 238 0.97 -10.75 4.79
N ILE A 239 1.28 -11.76 3.98
CA ILE A 239 0.64 -13.08 4.05
C ILE A 239 0.90 -13.72 5.42
N LEU A 240 2.14 -13.66 5.92
CA LEU A 240 2.48 -14.19 7.25
C LEU A 240 1.69 -13.48 8.36
N ASP A 241 1.59 -12.15 8.31
CA ASP A 241 0.81 -11.37 9.28
C ASP A 241 -0.70 -11.70 9.23
N ILE A 242 -1.27 -11.89 8.02
CA ILE A 242 -2.67 -12.31 7.87
C ILE A 242 -2.87 -13.73 8.42
N ASN A 243 -1.99 -14.67 8.07
CA ASN A 243 -2.06 -16.06 8.53
C ASN A 243 -1.86 -16.20 10.05
N ASN A 244 -1.14 -15.27 10.69
CA ASN A 244 -1.04 -15.25 12.15
C ASN A 244 -2.34 -14.78 12.83
N ARG A 245 -3.21 -14.08 12.11
CA ARG A 245 -4.48 -13.54 12.60
C ARG A 245 -5.71 -14.36 12.15
N ASN A 246 -5.57 -15.19 11.11
CA ASN A 246 -6.64 -15.94 10.49
C ASN A 246 -6.24 -17.41 10.31
N ASP A 247 -7.17 -18.32 10.55
CA ASP A 247 -6.98 -19.75 10.28
C ASP A 247 -7.27 -20.06 8.80
N ILE A 248 -6.21 -20.12 7.99
CA ILE A 248 -6.29 -20.34 6.53
C ILE A 248 -5.21 -21.35 6.13
N SER A 249 -5.64 -22.40 5.43
CA SER A 249 -4.75 -23.41 4.85
C SER A 249 -4.39 -23.04 3.42
N ILE A 250 -3.14 -22.65 3.18
CA ILE A 250 -2.64 -22.40 1.81
C ILE A 250 -2.06 -23.71 1.30
N LYS A 251 -2.53 -24.20 0.15
CA LYS A 251 -2.13 -25.48 -0.44
C LYS A 251 -1.71 -25.31 -1.89
N HIS A 252 -0.68 -26.06 -2.28
CA HIS A 252 -0.26 -26.13 -3.67
C HIS A 252 -1.22 -27.01 -4.49
N VAL A 253 -1.55 -26.56 -5.69
CA VAL A 253 -2.21 -27.34 -6.75
C VAL A 253 -1.36 -27.24 -8.01
N LYS A 254 -1.31 -28.28 -8.84
CA LYS A 254 -0.48 -28.25 -10.04
C LYS A 254 -1.14 -27.36 -11.11
N ALA A 255 -0.34 -26.53 -11.77
CA ALA A 255 -0.77 -25.77 -12.93
C ALA A 255 -1.14 -26.69 -14.10
N HIS A 256 -2.09 -26.24 -14.93
CA HIS A 256 -2.44 -26.81 -16.23
C HIS A 256 -2.61 -28.35 -16.25
N THR A 257 -3.25 -28.91 -15.23
CA THR A 257 -3.63 -30.32 -15.23
C THR A 257 -4.99 -30.53 -15.88
N GLU A 258 -5.21 -31.69 -16.49
CA GLU A 258 -6.55 -32.12 -16.95
C GLU A 258 -7.43 -32.63 -15.78
N GLN A 259 -7.00 -32.40 -14.54
CA GLN A 259 -7.71 -32.86 -13.36
C GLN A 259 -9.01 -32.08 -13.18
N GLN A 260 -10.09 -32.80 -12.87
CA GLN A 260 -11.44 -32.25 -12.71
C GLN A 260 -11.88 -32.14 -11.24
N ASP A 261 -10.95 -32.25 -10.29
CA ASP A 261 -11.24 -31.99 -8.89
C ASP A 261 -11.43 -30.48 -8.65
N ALA A 262 -12.22 -30.13 -7.64
CA ALA A 262 -12.60 -28.74 -7.37
C ALA A 262 -11.39 -27.78 -7.24
N PRO A 263 -10.29 -28.13 -6.54
CA PRO A 263 -9.08 -27.32 -6.51
C PRO A 263 -8.48 -27.03 -7.89
N SER A 264 -8.40 -28.02 -8.77
CA SER A 264 -7.84 -27.87 -10.13
C SER A 264 -8.73 -27.00 -11.01
N ILE A 265 -10.06 -27.16 -10.92
CA ILE A 265 -11.02 -26.31 -11.64
C ILE A 265 -10.92 -24.85 -11.16
N LEU A 266 -10.86 -24.62 -9.85
CA LEU A 266 -10.70 -23.28 -9.30
C LEU A 266 -9.38 -22.64 -9.73
N ASN A 267 -8.28 -23.41 -9.78
CA ASN A 267 -7.00 -22.89 -10.28
C ASN A 267 -7.09 -22.50 -11.76
N PHE A 268 -7.71 -23.35 -12.59
CA PHE A 268 -7.93 -23.04 -14.00
C PHE A 268 -8.78 -21.77 -14.20
N GLU A 269 -9.82 -21.58 -13.38
CA GLU A 269 -10.59 -20.34 -13.39
C GLU A 269 -9.76 -19.12 -12.98
N ALA A 270 -8.92 -19.25 -11.95
CA ALA A 270 -8.03 -18.17 -11.51
C ALA A 270 -7.06 -17.76 -12.61
N ASP A 271 -6.40 -18.72 -13.27
CA ASP A 271 -5.55 -18.47 -14.45
C ASP A 271 -6.35 -17.79 -15.56
N TYR A 272 -7.52 -18.34 -15.91
CA TYR A 272 -8.39 -17.74 -16.92
C TYR A 272 -8.69 -16.27 -16.61
N TYR A 273 -9.08 -15.94 -15.38
CA TYR A 273 -9.37 -14.55 -15.00
C TYR A 273 -8.13 -13.67 -15.00
N ALA A 274 -6.98 -14.15 -14.52
CA ALA A 274 -5.72 -13.40 -14.52
C ALA A 274 -5.27 -13.10 -15.96
N SER A 275 -5.25 -14.13 -16.80
CA SER A 275 -4.80 -14.08 -18.19
C SER A 275 -5.76 -13.31 -19.09
N LYS A 276 -7.08 -13.56 -19.01
CA LYS A 276 -8.08 -12.87 -19.85
C LYS A 276 -8.19 -11.38 -19.53
N SER A 277 -7.95 -11.00 -18.27
CA SER A 277 -8.00 -9.60 -17.83
C SER A 277 -6.84 -8.77 -18.38
N GLN A 278 -5.77 -9.39 -18.88
CA GLN A 278 -4.65 -8.67 -19.50
C GLN A 278 -5.08 -7.82 -20.70
N CYS A 279 -6.08 -8.28 -21.47
CA CYS A 279 -6.66 -7.52 -22.57
C CYS A 279 -7.31 -6.20 -22.12
N HIS A 280 -7.69 -6.08 -20.85
CA HIS A 280 -8.37 -4.93 -20.28
C HIS A 280 -7.60 -4.33 -19.10
N HIS A 281 -6.27 -4.56 -19.02
CA HIS A 281 -5.45 -4.19 -17.85
C HIS A 281 -5.49 -2.70 -17.47
N TYR A 282 -5.85 -1.80 -18.38
CA TYR A 282 -6.08 -0.38 -18.09
C TYR A 282 -7.32 -0.13 -17.23
N ALA A 283 -8.36 -0.97 -17.36
CA ALA A 283 -9.60 -0.88 -16.59
C ALA A 283 -9.52 -1.67 -15.27
N ILE A 284 -8.51 -2.53 -15.09
CA ILE A 284 -8.33 -3.30 -13.87
C ILE A 284 -7.82 -2.38 -12.73
N PRO A 285 -8.49 -2.36 -11.58
CA PRO A 285 -8.08 -1.53 -10.45
C PRO A 285 -6.70 -1.94 -9.93
N ALA A 286 -5.94 -0.93 -9.50
CA ALA A 286 -4.63 -1.13 -8.88
C ALA A 286 -4.76 -1.77 -7.49
N ALA A 287 -3.91 -2.76 -7.21
CA ALA A 287 -3.73 -3.28 -5.87
C ALA A 287 -3.03 -2.24 -4.98
N PRO A 288 -3.38 -2.17 -3.68
CA PRO A 288 -2.62 -1.38 -2.74
C PRO A 288 -1.19 -1.92 -2.60
N VAL A 289 -0.21 -1.03 -2.56
CA VAL A 289 1.20 -1.39 -2.39
C VAL A 289 1.51 -1.62 -0.90
N PRO A 290 2.07 -2.76 -0.48
CA PRO A 290 2.31 -3.10 0.93
C PRO A 290 3.50 -2.36 1.58
N THR A 291 3.51 -1.03 1.50
CA THR A 291 4.55 -0.15 2.08
C THR A 291 4.72 -0.31 3.60
N PHE A 292 3.71 -0.84 4.28
CA PHE A 292 3.71 -1.14 5.71
C PHE A 292 4.59 -2.35 6.10
N PHE A 293 4.81 -3.28 5.17
CA PHE A 293 5.71 -4.43 5.37
C PHE A 293 7.07 -4.31 4.66
N MET A 294 7.28 -3.22 3.93
CA MET A 294 8.57 -2.91 3.31
C MET A 294 9.68 -2.68 4.36
N ASN A 295 10.93 -2.89 3.94
CA ASN A 295 12.10 -2.58 4.77
C ASN A 295 12.12 -1.07 5.11
N PRO A 296 12.69 -0.66 6.26
CA PRO A 296 12.75 0.75 6.66
C PRO A 296 13.33 1.67 5.58
N PHE A 297 14.28 1.17 4.79
CA PHE A 297 14.92 1.86 3.68
C PHE A 297 14.71 1.07 2.38
N THR A 298 13.51 1.20 1.81
CA THR A 298 13.20 0.62 0.49
C THR A 298 13.37 1.69 -0.57
N MET A 299 14.10 1.37 -1.63
CA MET A 299 14.37 2.31 -2.72
C MET A 299 13.09 2.60 -3.50
N TYR A 300 13.00 3.81 -4.03
CA TYR A 300 11.88 4.25 -4.86
C TYR A 300 12.41 5.07 -6.03
N SER A 301 11.86 4.84 -7.22
CA SER A 301 12.09 5.65 -8.41
C SER A 301 10.75 6.07 -9.00
N ASN A 302 10.68 7.28 -9.57
CA ASN A 302 9.48 7.76 -10.26
C ASN A 302 9.11 6.90 -11.47
N SER A 303 10.10 6.32 -12.16
CA SER A 303 9.87 5.47 -13.33
C SER A 303 9.58 4.01 -12.97
N LEU A 304 10.17 3.52 -11.86
CA LEU A 304 10.13 2.09 -11.53
C LEU A 304 9.16 1.75 -10.39
N GLY A 305 8.81 2.71 -9.55
CA GLY A 305 8.07 2.50 -8.32
C GLY A 305 8.97 2.01 -7.17
N TRP A 306 8.41 1.17 -6.30
CA TRP A 306 9.10 0.66 -5.11
C TRP A 306 9.96 -0.55 -5.43
N ILE A 307 11.26 -0.45 -5.22
CA ILE A 307 12.20 -1.51 -5.60
C ILE A 307 12.28 -2.54 -4.47
N GLU A 308 11.64 -3.69 -4.69
CA GLU A 308 11.63 -4.82 -3.77
C GLU A 308 12.65 -5.91 -4.12
N SER A 309 13.46 -5.71 -5.16
CA SER A 309 14.58 -6.61 -5.51
C SER A 309 15.90 -6.20 -4.86
N SER A 310 16.97 -6.96 -5.13
CA SER A 310 18.32 -6.64 -4.67
C SER A 310 18.80 -5.35 -5.32
N SER A 311 19.33 -4.41 -4.54
CA SER A 311 19.75 -3.09 -5.05
C SER A 311 20.88 -3.16 -6.08
N ARG A 312 21.62 -4.29 -6.14
CA ARG A 312 22.71 -4.49 -7.09
C ARG A 312 22.24 -4.40 -8.55
N GLU A 313 21.00 -4.79 -8.82
CA GLU A 313 20.42 -4.79 -10.17
C GLU A 313 20.11 -3.38 -10.71
N TYR A 314 20.31 -2.33 -9.92
CA TYR A 314 19.91 -0.94 -10.24
C TYR A 314 21.04 0.08 -10.12
N THR A 315 22.23 -0.36 -9.71
CA THR A 315 23.38 0.52 -9.42
C THR A 315 24.57 0.27 -10.33
N GLU A 316 24.41 -0.56 -11.36
CA GLU A 316 25.34 -0.73 -12.49
C GLU A 316 24.79 0.03 -13.71
#